data_AF-A0A329SY29-F1
#
_entry.id   AF-A0A329SY29-F1
#
_cell.length_a   1.000
_cell.length_b   1.000
_cell.length_c   1.000
_cell.angle_alpha   90.00
_cell.angle_beta   90.00
_cell.angle_gamma   90.00
#
_symmetry.space_group_name_H-M   'P 1'
#
loop_
_entity.id
_entity.type
_entity.pdbx_description
1 polymer ?
#
loop_
_entity_poly.entity_id
_entity_poly.type
_entity_poly.pdbx_seq_one_letter_code
_entity_poly.pdbx_strand_id
1 'polypeptide(L)'
;MTLKLYANLVSQPSRAVEWVMRLKNLEHVLVLTEFGSRTFTSAEFLALNPNGFIPVLQDGDFALFESSAIMVYLAEKFGWTDLYPKDIQAHAKVNEYLHWHHTNARLITMKVLVPLKRIKQNKQLQDDVVLVKEAPTLIAKLLKLVEKFLVKDFIAGTDTPTLADFVAYCEFVQIELMGIFELTDYPTFSAWMQRMQKMPKHDEMHATLNEFLTGLGLKTKAKAQEEG
;
A
#
# COMPACT_ATOMS: atom_id res chain seq x y z
N MET A 1 -20.51 -6.56 -17.85
CA MET A 1 -19.79 -7.63 -17.10
C MET A 1 -19.24 -7.00 -15.84
N THR A 2 -19.35 -7.65 -14.68
CA THR A 2 -18.90 -7.11 -13.40
C THR A 2 -17.39 -7.26 -13.26
N LEU A 3 -16.69 -6.19 -12.86
CA LEU A 3 -15.25 -6.24 -12.55
C LEU A 3 -14.99 -7.20 -11.39
N LYS A 4 -13.85 -7.90 -11.41
CA LYS A 4 -13.37 -8.68 -10.27
C LYS A 4 -11.98 -8.21 -9.86
N LEU A 5 -11.76 -8.04 -8.56
CA LEU A 5 -10.44 -7.78 -8.00
C LEU A 5 -10.01 -8.99 -7.15
N TYR A 6 -8.96 -9.68 -7.57
CA TYR A 6 -8.30 -10.70 -6.77
C TYR A 6 -7.29 -10.01 -5.86
N ALA A 7 -7.47 -10.13 -4.55
CA ALA A 7 -6.74 -9.32 -3.57
C ALA A 7 -6.63 -10.01 -2.21
N ASN A 8 -5.70 -9.53 -1.38
CA ASN A 8 -5.66 -9.78 0.06
C ASN A 8 -5.43 -8.43 0.74
N LEU A 9 -6.29 -8.04 1.68
CA LEU A 9 -6.24 -6.69 2.27
C LEU A 9 -5.13 -6.50 3.32
N VAL A 10 -4.28 -7.49 3.57
CA VAL A 10 -2.98 -7.25 4.23
C VAL A 10 -1.96 -6.68 3.22
N SER A 11 -2.07 -7.05 1.94
CA SER A 11 -1.18 -6.60 0.87
C SER A 11 -1.36 -5.10 0.57
N GLN A 12 -0.28 -4.33 0.65
CA GLN A 12 -0.22 -2.89 0.32
C GLN A 12 -0.75 -2.59 -1.09
N PRO A 13 -0.24 -3.24 -2.18
CA PRO A 13 -0.73 -2.95 -3.52
C PRO A 13 -2.20 -3.33 -3.74
N SER A 14 -2.68 -4.39 -3.08
CA SER A 14 -4.11 -4.76 -3.15
C SER A 14 -5.00 -3.75 -2.43
N ARG A 15 -4.60 -3.31 -1.23
CA ARG A 15 -5.32 -2.25 -0.51
C ARG A 15 -5.39 -0.96 -1.31
N ALA A 16 -4.30 -0.55 -1.97
CA ALA A 16 -4.30 0.67 -2.78
C ALA A 16 -5.36 0.61 -3.90
N VAL A 17 -5.43 -0.50 -4.64
CA VAL A 17 -6.44 -0.71 -5.70
C VAL A 17 -7.85 -0.74 -5.11
N GLU A 18 -8.08 -1.55 -4.09
CA GLU A 18 -9.41 -1.69 -3.47
C GLU A 18 -9.91 -0.35 -2.91
N TRP A 19 -9.00 0.40 -2.29
CA TRP A 19 -9.33 1.69 -1.69
C TRP A 19 -9.79 2.68 -2.74
N VAL A 20 -9.08 2.83 -3.87
CA VAL A 20 -9.51 3.74 -4.93
C VAL A 20 -10.83 3.28 -5.57
N MET A 21 -11.03 1.97 -5.76
CA MET A 21 -12.30 1.44 -6.28
C MET A 21 -13.48 1.78 -5.36
N ARG A 22 -13.33 1.56 -4.05
CA ARG A 22 -14.37 1.90 -3.06
C ARG A 22 -14.57 3.40 -2.89
N LEU A 23 -13.51 4.19 -2.92
CA LEU A 23 -13.58 5.65 -2.84
C LEU A 23 -14.42 6.22 -4.00
N LYS A 24 -14.28 5.63 -5.19
CA LYS A 24 -15.03 6.02 -6.39
C LYS A 24 -16.39 5.33 -6.50
N ASN A 25 -16.81 4.60 -5.46
CA ASN A 25 -18.06 3.81 -5.43
C ASN A 25 -18.20 2.89 -6.65
N LEU A 26 -17.09 2.32 -7.13
CA LEU A 26 -17.08 1.40 -8.26
C LEU A 26 -17.56 0.01 -7.82
N GLU A 27 -18.68 -0.43 -8.37
CA GLU A 27 -19.19 -1.78 -8.12
C GLU A 27 -18.27 -2.83 -8.75
N HIS A 28 -17.86 -3.80 -7.93
CA HIS A 28 -17.00 -4.90 -8.35
C HIS A 28 -17.11 -6.06 -7.36
N VAL A 29 -16.67 -7.24 -7.78
CA VAL A 29 -16.54 -8.42 -6.91
C VAL A 29 -15.13 -8.46 -6.34
N LEU A 30 -14.99 -8.33 -5.02
CA LEU A 30 -13.73 -8.57 -4.34
C LEU A 30 -13.56 -10.07 -4.09
N VAL A 31 -12.61 -10.69 -4.79
CA VAL A 31 -12.22 -12.09 -4.60
C VAL A 31 -11.05 -12.13 -3.62
N LEU A 32 -11.35 -12.37 -2.35
CA LEU A 32 -10.33 -12.49 -1.30
C LEU A 32 -9.48 -13.75 -1.50
N THR A 33 -8.17 -13.57 -1.51
CA THR A 33 -7.15 -14.60 -1.65
C THR A 33 -6.37 -14.73 -0.34
N GLU A 34 -5.94 -15.93 0.01
CA GLU A 34 -5.20 -16.19 1.25
C GLU A 34 -3.73 -16.49 0.99
N PHE A 35 -2.82 -15.79 1.69
CA PHE A 35 -1.38 -16.02 1.55
C PHE A 35 -1.00 -17.48 1.85
N GLY A 36 -0.23 -18.09 0.96
CA GLY A 36 0.18 -19.49 1.07
C GLY A 36 -0.89 -20.50 0.64
N SER A 37 -2.07 -20.04 0.18
CA SER A 37 -3.06 -20.92 -0.45
C SER A 37 -2.60 -21.41 -1.83
N ARG A 38 -3.27 -22.46 -2.32
CA ARG A 38 -3.05 -23.02 -3.66
C ARG A 38 -3.54 -22.10 -4.79
N THR A 39 -4.25 -21.02 -4.49
CA THR A 39 -4.75 -20.07 -5.50
C THR A 39 -3.60 -19.52 -6.34
N PHE A 40 -2.49 -19.11 -5.72
CA PHE A 40 -1.35 -18.50 -6.42
C PHE A 40 -0.59 -19.44 -7.36
N THR A 41 -0.82 -20.75 -7.24
CA THR A 41 -0.19 -21.77 -8.08
C THR A 41 -1.21 -22.53 -8.94
N SER A 42 -2.48 -22.15 -8.91
CA SER A 42 -3.53 -22.79 -9.71
C SER A 42 -3.38 -22.37 -11.17
N ALA A 43 -3.70 -23.28 -12.09
CA ALA A 43 -3.63 -22.99 -13.53
C ALA A 43 -4.57 -21.82 -13.91
N GLU A 44 -5.73 -21.74 -13.25
CA GLU A 44 -6.72 -20.69 -13.46
C GLU A 44 -6.18 -19.31 -13.06
N PHE A 45 -5.52 -19.20 -11.91
CA PHE A 45 -4.95 -17.92 -11.47
C PHE A 45 -3.71 -17.53 -12.27
N LEU A 46 -2.86 -18.51 -12.59
CA LEU A 46 -1.66 -18.28 -13.42
C LEU A 46 -2.00 -17.87 -14.85
N ALA A 47 -3.16 -18.27 -15.37
CA ALA A 47 -3.67 -17.75 -16.63
C ALA A 47 -4.03 -16.26 -16.58
N LEU A 48 -4.35 -15.71 -15.39
CA LEU A 48 -4.62 -14.29 -15.18
C LEU A 48 -3.34 -13.50 -14.88
N ASN A 49 -2.44 -14.07 -14.07
CA ASN A 49 -1.14 -13.50 -13.75
C ASN A 49 -0.06 -14.59 -13.64
N PRO A 50 0.85 -14.71 -14.61
CA PRO A 50 1.87 -15.77 -14.63
C PRO A 50 2.88 -15.65 -13.47
N ASN A 51 2.96 -14.49 -12.81
CA ASN A 51 3.82 -14.31 -11.64
C ASN A 51 3.23 -14.92 -10.36
N GLY A 52 1.95 -15.28 -10.35
CA GLY A 52 1.29 -15.81 -9.15
C GLY A 52 1.16 -14.78 -8.02
N PHE A 53 1.04 -13.49 -8.35
CA PHE A 53 0.91 -12.40 -7.37
C PHE A 53 -0.42 -11.66 -7.45
N ILE A 54 -0.73 -10.92 -6.40
CA ILE A 54 -1.88 -10.01 -6.28
C ILE A 54 -1.41 -8.56 -6.14
N PRO A 55 -2.25 -7.57 -6.51
CA PRO A 55 -3.61 -7.72 -7.04
C PRO A 55 -3.67 -8.13 -8.52
N VAL A 56 -4.83 -8.67 -8.92
CA VAL A 56 -5.20 -8.89 -10.32
C VAL A 56 -6.62 -8.36 -10.56
N LEU A 57 -6.79 -7.52 -11.57
CA LEU A 57 -8.09 -7.07 -12.05
C LEU A 57 -8.54 -7.94 -13.21
N GLN A 58 -9.79 -8.38 -13.19
CA GLN A 58 -10.47 -9.00 -14.32
C GLN A 58 -11.64 -8.12 -14.77
N ASP A 59 -11.64 -7.75 -16.04
CA ASP A 59 -12.67 -6.98 -16.73
C ASP A 59 -13.20 -7.77 -17.93
N GLY A 60 -14.22 -8.60 -17.70
CA GLY A 60 -14.66 -9.58 -18.69
C GLY A 60 -13.54 -10.57 -19.03
N ASP A 61 -13.15 -10.60 -20.30
CA ASP A 61 -12.06 -11.45 -20.80
C ASP A 61 -10.67 -10.80 -20.66
N PHE A 62 -10.61 -9.51 -20.32
CA PHE A 62 -9.37 -8.80 -20.08
C PHE A 62 -8.88 -9.00 -18.64
N ALA A 63 -7.61 -9.32 -18.46
CA ALA A 63 -6.96 -9.43 -17.16
C ALA A 63 -5.73 -8.52 -17.09
N LEU A 64 -5.52 -7.89 -15.95
CA LEU A 64 -4.41 -6.98 -15.70
C LEU A 64 -3.85 -7.19 -14.29
N PHE A 65 -2.54 -7.30 -14.19
CA PHE A 65 -1.80 -7.32 -12.92
C PHE A 65 -0.87 -6.10 -12.84
N GLU A 66 -0.19 -5.92 -11.70
CA GLU A 66 0.48 -4.67 -11.25
C GLU A 66 -0.50 -3.60 -10.76
N SER A 67 -0.46 -3.27 -9.46
CA SER A 67 -1.41 -2.33 -8.85
C SER A 67 -1.41 -0.94 -9.48
N SER A 68 -0.23 -0.40 -9.80
CA SER A 68 -0.11 0.91 -10.47
C SER A 68 -0.82 0.88 -11.84
N ALA A 69 -0.59 -0.18 -12.64
CA ALA A 69 -1.23 -0.33 -13.94
C ALA A 69 -2.75 -0.49 -13.82
N ILE A 70 -3.20 -1.30 -12.85
CA ILE A 70 -4.63 -1.48 -12.56
C ILE A 70 -5.30 -0.14 -12.22
N MET A 71 -4.72 0.66 -11.33
CA MET A 71 -5.33 1.94 -10.94
C MET A 71 -5.34 2.96 -12.08
N VAL A 72 -4.29 3.02 -12.89
CA VAL A 72 -4.24 3.87 -14.10
C VAL A 72 -5.33 3.45 -15.08
N TYR A 73 -5.41 2.14 -15.39
CA TYR A 73 -6.44 1.59 -16.27
C TYR A 73 -7.86 1.95 -15.79
N LEU A 74 -8.14 1.77 -14.50
CA LEU A 74 -9.44 2.12 -13.91
C LEU A 74 -9.71 3.63 -13.99
N ALA A 75 -8.71 4.45 -13.68
CA ALA A 75 -8.85 5.90 -13.74
C ALA A 75 -9.12 6.40 -15.16
N GLU A 76 -8.45 5.85 -16.16
CA GLU A 76 -8.67 6.17 -17.58
C GLU A 76 -10.03 5.67 -18.06
N LYS A 77 -10.38 4.41 -17.76
CA LYS A 77 -11.64 3.79 -18.17
C LYS A 77 -12.87 4.51 -17.63
N PHE A 78 -12.82 4.94 -16.36
CA PHE A 78 -13.95 5.57 -15.68
C PHE A 78 -13.83 7.09 -15.55
N GLY A 79 -12.80 7.70 -16.13
CA GLY A 79 -12.62 9.15 -16.15
C GLY A 79 -12.35 9.77 -14.77
N TRP A 80 -11.58 9.11 -13.90
CA TRP A 80 -11.23 9.60 -12.56
C TRP A 80 -10.11 10.66 -12.61
N THR A 81 -10.38 11.77 -13.30
CA THR A 81 -9.42 12.85 -13.51
C THR A 81 -9.07 13.61 -12.23
N ASP A 82 -9.85 13.42 -11.16
CA ASP A 82 -9.56 13.91 -9.81
C ASP A 82 -8.39 13.15 -9.15
N LEU A 83 -8.27 11.84 -9.40
CA LEU A 83 -7.18 11.02 -8.87
C LEU A 83 -6.02 10.85 -9.86
N TYR A 84 -6.30 10.98 -11.16
CA TYR A 84 -5.33 10.87 -12.25
C TYR A 84 -5.48 12.05 -13.22
N PRO A 85 -4.85 13.19 -12.94
CA PRO A 85 -5.00 14.41 -13.73
C PRO A 85 -4.57 14.22 -15.20
N LYS A 86 -5.20 15.00 -16.08
CA LYS A 86 -4.87 15.04 -17.53
C LYS A 86 -3.80 16.07 -17.88
N ASP A 87 -3.52 17.03 -16.98
CA ASP A 87 -2.39 17.94 -17.17
C ASP A 87 -1.10 17.13 -17.27
N ILE A 88 -0.30 17.41 -18.30
CA ILE A 88 0.85 16.57 -18.66
C ILE A 88 1.90 16.52 -17.54
N GLN A 89 2.10 17.61 -16.81
CA GLN A 89 3.10 17.68 -15.75
C GLN A 89 2.61 17.00 -14.48
N ALA A 90 1.36 17.28 -14.06
CA ALA A 90 0.75 16.61 -12.91
C ALA A 90 0.65 15.08 -13.14
N HIS A 91 0.23 14.67 -14.34
CA HIS A 91 0.19 13.28 -14.76
C HIS A 91 1.57 12.61 -14.67
N ALA A 92 2.60 13.28 -15.20
CA ALA A 92 3.98 12.79 -15.13
C ALA A 92 4.47 12.65 -13.67
N LYS A 93 4.06 13.56 -12.77
CA LYS A 93 4.39 13.49 -11.34
C LYS A 93 3.69 12.34 -10.60
N VAL A 94 2.44 12.04 -10.95
CA VAL A 94 1.78 10.81 -10.46
C VAL A 94 2.56 9.58 -10.90
N ASN A 95 2.88 9.48 -12.19
CA ASN A 95 3.62 8.33 -12.73
C ASN A 95 5.03 8.22 -12.14
N GLU A 96 5.73 9.33 -11.92
CA GLU A 96 7.06 9.36 -11.29
C GLU A 96 7.03 8.59 -9.96
N TYR A 97 6.06 8.87 -9.10
CA TYR A 97 5.92 8.15 -7.83
C TYR A 97 5.47 6.70 -8.04
N LEU A 98 4.47 6.46 -8.89
CA LEU A 98 3.93 5.13 -9.19
C LEU A 98 4.99 4.16 -9.75
N HIS A 99 6.07 4.67 -10.35
CA HIS A 99 7.22 3.87 -10.76
C HIS A 99 8.32 3.83 -9.69
N TRP A 100 8.61 4.97 -9.04
CA TRP A 100 9.67 5.07 -8.03
C TRP A 100 9.43 4.16 -6.82
N HIS A 101 8.18 4.00 -6.37
CA HIS A 101 7.89 3.27 -5.12
C HIS A 101 8.32 1.80 -5.16
N HIS A 102 8.27 1.15 -6.34
CA HIS A 102 8.52 -0.29 -6.50
C HIS A 102 9.89 -0.74 -5.98
N THR A 103 10.92 0.09 -6.13
CA THR A 103 12.29 -0.18 -5.66
C THR A 103 12.67 0.65 -4.44
N ASN A 104 11.72 1.36 -3.83
CA ASN A 104 11.94 2.26 -2.70
C ASN A 104 10.93 1.97 -1.59
N ALA A 105 9.82 2.69 -1.50
CA ALA A 105 8.84 2.55 -0.42
C ALA A 105 8.33 1.11 -0.26
N ARG A 106 8.14 0.38 -1.37
CA ARG A 106 7.73 -1.03 -1.38
C ARG A 106 8.65 -1.95 -0.59
N LEU A 107 9.95 -1.59 -0.49
CA LEU A 107 10.94 -2.38 0.22
C LEU A 107 10.66 -2.50 1.72
N ILE A 108 9.86 -1.60 2.31
CA ILE A 108 9.49 -1.68 3.73
C ILE A 108 8.91 -3.06 4.04
N THR A 109 8.06 -3.59 3.17
CA THR A 109 7.43 -4.90 3.39
C THR A 109 8.46 -6.01 3.43
N MET A 110 9.33 -6.09 2.42
CA MET A 110 10.28 -7.19 2.26
C MET A 110 11.49 -7.07 3.19
N LYS A 111 11.86 -5.86 3.60
CA LYS A 111 13.03 -5.59 4.47
C LYS A 111 12.68 -5.38 5.94
N VAL A 112 11.40 -5.15 6.27
CA VAL A 112 10.98 -4.85 7.64
C VAL A 112 9.87 -5.80 8.09
N LEU A 113 8.67 -5.71 7.50
CA LEU A 113 7.51 -6.47 7.97
C LEU A 113 7.72 -7.99 7.86
N VAL A 114 8.19 -8.47 6.71
CA VAL A 114 8.38 -9.90 6.44
C VAL A 114 9.46 -10.53 7.35
N PRO A 115 10.66 -9.93 7.51
CA PRO A 115 11.64 -10.39 8.50
C PRO A 115 11.11 -10.37 9.94
N LEU A 116 10.45 -9.28 10.37
CA LEU A 116 9.88 -9.18 11.72
C LEU A 116 8.82 -10.25 11.99
N LYS A 117 7.94 -10.50 11.02
CA LYS A 117 6.97 -11.60 11.08
C LYS A 117 7.67 -12.95 11.26
N ARG A 118 8.70 -13.25 10.47
CA ARG A 118 9.43 -14.52 10.56
C ARG A 118 10.09 -14.70 11.92
N ILE A 119 10.73 -13.65 12.45
CA ILE A 119 11.32 -13.65 13.80
C ILE A 119 10.26 -13.93 14.86
N LYS A 120 9.13 -13.21 14.84
CA LYS A 120 8.02 -13.42 15.80
C LYS A 120 7.44 -14.83 15.76
N GLN A 121 7.52 -15.48 14.61
CA GLN A 121 7.04 -16.85 14.40
C GLN A 121 8.12 -17.92 14.65
N ASN A 122 9.33 -17.54 15.11
CA ASN A 122 10.49 -18.43 15.25
C ASN A 122 10.86 -19.16 13.93
N LYS A 123 10.69 -18.48 12.79
CA LYS A 123 10.97 -18.95 11.43
C LYS A 123 11.99 -18.06 10.71
N GLN A 124 12.85 -17.39 11.47
CA GLN A 124 13.81 -16.44 10.92
C GLN A 124 14.84 -17.10 10.00
N LEU A 125 15.14 -16.43 8.90
CA LEU A 125 16.26 -16.74 8.02
C LEU A 125 17.54 -16.05 8.54
N GLN A 126 18.70 -16.48 8.04
CA GLN A 126 20.00 -15.93 8.44
C GLN A 126 20.06 -14.39 8.32
N ASP A 127 19.51 -13.85 7.24
CA ASP A 127 19.59 -12.41 6.95
C ASP A 127 18.51 -11.58 7.66
N ASP A 128 17.50 -12.20 8.28
CA ASP A 128 16.37 -11.46 8.89
C ASP A 128 16.86 -10.54 10.02
N VAL A 129 17.83 -11.01 10.81
CA VAL A 129 18.40 -10.22 11.91
C VAL A 129 19.11 -8.97 11.39
N VAL A 130 19.84 -9.09 10.27
CA VAL A 130 20.53 -7.97 9.64
C VAL A 130 19.51 -6.98 9.07
N LEU A 131 18.51 -7.47 8.34
CA LEU A 131 17.46 -6.64 7.75
C LEU A 131 16.70 -5.83 8.82
N VAL A 132 16.32 -6.46 9.94
CA VAL A 132 15.64 -5.78 11.04
C VAL A 132 16.54 -4.75 11.72
N LYS A 133 17.83 -5.04 11.87
CA LYS A 133 18.80 -4.08 12.42
C LYS A 133 18.96 -2.84 11.53
N GLU A 134 18.89 -3.02 10.22
CA GLU A 134 19.02 -1.92 9.23
C GLU A 134 17.69 -1.18 8.97
N ALA A 135 16.55 -1.72 9.42
CA ALA A 135 15.24 -1.16 9.17
C ALA A 135 15.10 0.33 9.56
N PRO A 136 15.61 0.81 10.71
CA PRO A 136 15.50 2.23 11.06
C PRO A 136 16.22 3.14 10.06
N THR A 137 17.40 2.73 9.55
CA THR A 137 18.15 3.50 8.55
C THR A 137 17.43 3.52 7.20
N LEU A 138 16.87 2.38 6.78
CA LEU A 138 16.06 2.30 5.57
C LEU A 138 14.84 3.22 5.66
N ILE A 139 14.08 3.14 6.75
CA ILE A 139 12.86 3.93 6.96
C ILE A 139 13.21 5.42 7.01
N ALA A 140 14.21 5.83 7.78
CA ALA A 140 14.65 7.23 7.83
C ALA A 140 15.05 7.77 6.45
N LYS A 141 15.78 6.98 5.64
CA LYS A 141 16.12 7.35 4.27
C LYS A 141 14.87 7.53 3.41
N LEU A 142 13.91 6.62 3.49
CA LEU A 142 12.67 6.67 2.70
C LEU A 142 11.80 7.87 3.10
N LEU A 143 11.64 8.16 4.39
CA LEU A 143 10.88 9.31 4.87
C LEU A 143 11.48 10.63 4.37
N LYS A 144 12.82 10.79 4.44
CA LYS A 144 13.53 11.95 3.84
C LYS A 144 13.31 12.09 2.34
N LEU A 145 13.19 10.98 1.62
CA LEU A 145 12.93 11.01 0.17
C LEU A 145 11.47 11.36 -0.11
N VAL A 146 10.53 10.82 0.66
CA VAL A 146 9.09 11.09 0.50
C VAL A 146 8.74 12.53 0.84
N GLU A 147 9.38 13.16 1.82
CA GLU A 147 9.20 14.59 2.05
C GLU A 147 9.55 15.45 0.83
N LYS A 148 10.44 14.99 -0.07
CA LYS A 148 10.73 15.71 -1.33
C LYS A 148 9.63 15.58 -2.38
N PHE A 149 8.81 14.53 -2.30
CA PHE A 149 7.62 14.39 -3.14
C PHE A 149 6.46 15.27 -2.61
N LEU A 150 6.42 15.51 -1.29
CA LEU A 150 5.42 16.35 -0.64
C LEU A 150 5.74 17.86 -0.81
N VAL A 151 5.66 18.36 -2.05
CA VAL A 151 5.93 19.77 -2.40
C VAL A 151 4.77 20.69 -2.00
N LYS A 152 3.54 20.17 -2.03
CA LYS A 152 2.33 20.81 -1.47
C LYS A 152 1.82 19.96 -0.31
N ASP A 153 0.54 19.59 -0.33
CA ASP A 153 -0.07 18.70 0.65
C ASP A 153 -0.02 17.22 0.26
N PHE A 154 0.31 16.90 -1.01
CA PHE A 154 0.24 15.56 -1.60
C PHE A 154 1.48 15.23 -2.47
N ILE A 155 1.69 13.93 -2.71
CA ILE A 155 2.91 13.34 -3.32
C ILE A 155 3.20 13.82 -4.75
N ALA A 156 2.16 14.12 -5.52
CA ALA A 156 2.30 14.57 -6.92
C ALA A 156 2.37 16.11 -7.04
N GLY A 157 2.55 16.85 -5.94
CA GLY A 157 2.55 18.31 -5.93
C GLY A 157 1.18 18.92 -6.24
N THR A 158 0.11 18.15 -6.04
CA THR A 158 -1.29 18.54 -6.26
C THR A 158 -1.94 19.07 -4.97
N ASP A 159 -3.07 19.75 -5.10
CA ASP A 159 -3.87 20.25 -3.97
C ASP A 159 -4.87 19.20 -3.44
N THR A 160 -5.03 18.09 -4.16
CA THR A 160 -5.89 16.95 -3.82
C THR A 160 -5.11 15.64 -3.95
N PRO A 161 -5.49 14.57 -3.22
CA PRO A 161 -4.80 13.29 -3.33
C PRO A 161 -4.98 12.68 -4.71
N THR A 162 -3.93 12.03 -5.19
CA THR A 162 -3.88 11.31 -6.46
C THR A 162 -3.65 9.83 -6.23
N LEU A 163 -3.65 9.02 -7.29
CA LEU A 163 -3.29 7.59 -7.21
C LEU A 163 -1.94 7.36 -6.48
N ALA A 164 -0.99 8.29 -6.63
CA ALA A 164 0.31 8.22 -5.95
C ALA A 164 0.17 8.25 -4.43
N ASP A 165 -0.76 9.04 -3.89
CA ASP A 165 -0.99 9.16 -2.44
C ASP A 165 -1.57 7.88 -1.85
N PHE A 166 -2.49 7.20 -2.55
CA PHE A 166 -3.06 5.93 -2.09
C PHE A 166 -2.01 4.81 -2.07
N VAL A 167 -1.14 4.75 -3.08
CA VAL A 167 0.00 3.82 -3.09
C VAL A 167 0.97 4.14 -1.97
N ALA A 168 1.40 5.40 -1.87
CA ALA A 168 2.31 5.86 -0.85
C ALA A 168 1.80 5.49 0.55
N TYR A 169 0.55 5.85 0.84
CA TYR A 169 -0.03 5.64 2.15
C TYR A 169 -0.07 4.17 2.51
N CYS A 170 -0.48 3.32 1.58
CA CYS A 170 -0.54 1.88 1.81
C CYS A 170 0.83 1.25 2.10
N GLU A 171 1.92 1.80 1.59
CA GLU A 171 3.29 1.37 1.91
C GLU A 171 3.76 1.83 3.29
N PHE A 172 3.38 3.05 3.71
CA PHE A 172 3.87 3.63 4.97
C PHE A 172 3.00 3.34 6.18
N VAL A 173 1.67 3.30 6.07
CA VAL A 173 0.75 3.09 7.21
C VAL A 173 1.10 1.87 8.07
N GLN A 174 1.70 0.84 7.48
CA GLN A 174 2.15 -0.33 8.22
C GLN A 174 3.20 -0.01 9.29
N ILE A 175 4.14 0.93 9.03
CA ILE A 175 5.19 1.27 10.00
C ILE A 175 4.60 2.03 11.19
N GLU A 176 3.59 2.87 10.93
CA GLU A 176 2.83 3.59 11.94
C GLU A 176 2.02 2.60 12.79
N LEU A 177 1.25 1.70 12.16
CA LEU A 177 0.46 0.69 12.86
C LEU A 177 1.31 -0.26 13.70
N MET A 178 2.53 -0.55 13.27
CA MET A 178 3.47 -1.38 14.03
C MET A 178 4.10 -0.62 15.20
N GLY A 179 4.08 0.72 15.21
CA GLY A 179 4.68 1.55 16.26
C GLY A 179 6.20 1.39 16.38
N ILE A 180 6.87 1.01 15.29
CA ILE A 180 8.32 0.73 15.27
C ILE A 180 9.16 1.95 14.91
N PHE A 181 8.53 3.08 14.61
CA PHE A 181 9.23 4.27 14.14
C PHE A 181 8.51 5.55 14.55
N GLU A 182 9.29 6.52 15.05
CA GLU A 182 8.80 7.85 15.40
C GLU A 182 8.69 8.72 14.14
N LEU A 183 7.48 9.20 13.84
CA LEU A 183 7.23 10.03 12.66
C LEU A 183 7.43 11.53 12.93
N THR A 184 7.57 11.93 14.21
CA THR A 184 7.61 13.33 14.64
C THR A 184 8.75 14.15 14.05
N ASP A 185 9.85 13.50 13.65
CA ASP A 185 11.00 14.14 13.00
C ASP A 185 10.72 14.54 11.54
N TYR A 186 9.56 14.14 11.00
CA TYR A 186 9.15 14.34 9.61
C TYR A 186 7.78 15.06 9.59
N PRO A 187 7.74 16.39 9.83
CA PRO A 187 6.50 17.12 10.03
C PRO A 187 5.63 17.17 8.77
N THR A 188 6.24 17.29 7.58
CA THR A 188 5.49 17.32 6.31
C THR A 188 4.87 15.96 6.04
N PHE A 189 5.66 14.90 6.24
CA PHE A 189 5.19 13.53 6.13
C PHE A 189 4.08 13.21 7.14
N SER A 190 4.24 13.60 8.40
CA SER A 190 3.26 13.39 9.46
C SER A 190 1.94 14.10 9.16
N ALA A 191 2.00 15.35 8.70
CA ALA A 191 0.81 16.09 8.28
C ALA A 191 0.11 15.41 7.10
N TRP A 192 0.85 14.87 6.13
CA TRP A 192 0.30 14.11 5.02
C TRP A 192 -0.35 12.79 5.47
N MET A 193 0.29 12.02 6.37
CA MET A 193 -0.30 10.81 6.96
C MET A 193 -1.64 11.12 7.64
N GLN A 194 -1.69 12.18 8.46
CA GLN A 194 -2.92 12.61 9.14
C GLN A 194 -4.02 13.06 8.15
N ARG A 195 -3.66 13.68 7.02
CA ARG A 195 -4.63 13.99 5.95
C ARG A 195 -5.18 12.72 5.33
N MET A 196 -4.31 11.75 5.01
CA MET A 196 -4.72 10.48 4.40
C MET A 196 -5.55 9.60 5.34
N GLN A 197 -5.31 9.64 6.66
CA GLN A 197 -6.16 8.97 7.66
C GLN A 197 -7.61 9.47 7.65
N LYS A 198 -7.85 10.72 7.25
CA LYS A 198 -9.21 11.31 7.16
C LYS A 198 -9.93 10.97 5.85
N MET A 199 -9.27 10.29 4.92
CA MET A 199 -9.89 9.95 3.64
C MET A 199 -11.03 8.95 3.83
N PRO A 200 -12.12 9.05 3.04
CA PRO A 200 -13.19 8.08 3.09
C PRO A 200 -12.67 6.66 2.89
N LYS A 201 -13.33 5.70 3.55
CA LYS A 201 -12.97 4.26 3.51
C LYS A 201 -11.62 3.91 4.16
N HIS A 202 -10.91 4.86 4.76
CA HIS A 202 -9.61 4.59 5.41
C HIS A 202 -9.67 3.42 6.38
N ASP A 203 -10.50 3.49 7.43
CA ASP A 203 -10.52 2.47 8.49
C ASP A 203 -10.94 1.09 7.95
N GLU A 204 -11.92 1.08 7.05
CA GLU A 204 -12.38 -0.12 6.36
C GLU A 204 -11.23 -0.82 5.61
N MET A 205 -10.39 -0.04 4.91
CA MET A 205 -9.26 -0.56 4.12
C MET A 205 -8.08 -1.02 4.96
N HIS A 206 -7.97 -0.56 6.20
CA HIS A 206 -6.84 -0.86 7.07
C HIS A 206 -7.19 -1.83 8.20
N ALA A 207 -8.47 -2.19 8.37
CA ALA A 207 -8.93 -3.12 9.40
C ALA A 207 -8.22 -4.48 9.32
N THR A 208 -8.19 -5.13 8.16
CA THR A 208 -7.56 -6.46 7.99
C THR A 208 -6.05 -6.42 8.27
N LEU A 209 -5.35 -5.37 7.84
CA LEU A 209 -3.93 -5.17 8.16
C LEU A 209 -3.74 -5.00 9.68
N ASN A 210 -4.59 -4.18 10.32
CA ASN A 210 -4.51 -3.91 11.75
C ASN A 210 -4.73 -5.18 12.58
N GLU A 211 -5.71 -6.00 12.22
CA GLU A 211 -5.95 -7.32 12.83
C GLU A 211 -4.77 -8.26 12.63
N PHE A 212 -4.23 -8.32 11.41
CA PHE A 212 -3.07 -9.14 11.08
C PHE A 212 -1.83 -8.76 11.92
N LEU A 213 -1.51 -7.47 12.02
CA LEU A 213 -0.39 -6.99 12.83
C LEU A 213 -0.60 -7.23 14.33
N THR A 214 -1.84 -7.09 14.80
CA THR A 214 -2.22 -7.39 16.19
C THR A 214 -2.02 -8.87 16.49
N GLY A 215 -2.51 -9.76 15.63
CA GLY A 215 -2.35 -11.22 15.77
C GLY A 215 -0.89 -11.70 15.74
N LEU A 216 0.01 -10.94 15.09
CA LEU A 216 1.45 -11.20 15.10
C LEU A 216 2.19 -10.62 16.32
N GLY A 217 1.51 -9.87 17.19
CA GLY A 217 2.15 -9.14 18.29
C GLY A 217 3.19 -8.13 17.79
N LEU A 218 2.92 -7.53 16.61
CA LEU A 218 3.76 -6.54 15.94
C LEU A 218 3.28 -5.10 16.13
N LYS A 219 2.14 -4.89 16.79
CA LYS A 219 1.81 -3.57 17.34
C LYS A 219 2.61 -3.38 18.62
N THR A 220 3.64 -2.55 18.60
CA THR A 220 4.22 -2.06 19.85
C THR A 220 3.15 -1.16 20.47
N LYS A 221 2.78 -1.41 21.73
CA LYS A 221 1.95 -0.44 22.45
C LYS A 221 2.76 0.86 22.49
N ALA A 222 2.32 1.89 21.78
CA ALA A 222 2.62 3.24 22.21
C ALA A 222 2.10 3.33 23.65
N LYS A 223 3.00 3.31 24.63
CA LYS A 223 2.66 3.70 25.99
C LYS A 223 2.27 5.17 25.91
N ALA A 224 0.97 5.48 25.90
CA ALA A 224 0.45 6.74 26.38
C ALA A 224 -1.07 6.66 26.59
N GLN A 225 -1.46 6.66 27.87
CA GLN A 225 -2.58 7.40 28.45
C GLN A 225 -4.01 6.99 28.06
N GLU A 226 -4.58 6.07 28.85
CA GLU A 226 -5.99 6.12 29.30
C GLU A 226 -6.14 5.20 30.53
N GLU A 227 -5.37 5.52 31.59
CA GLU A 227 -5.75 5.29 32.98
C GLU A 227 -5.31 6.55 33.73
N GLY A 228 -6.27 7.42 34.01
CA GLY A 228 -6.10 8.73 34.64
C GLY A 228 -7.40 9.51 34.56
#